data_AF-A0A382KGS3-F1
#
_entry.id   AF-A0A382KGS3-F1
#
_cell.length_a   1.000
_cell.length_b   1.000
_cell.length_c   1.000
_cell.angle_alpha   90.00
_cell.angle_beta   90.00
_cell.angle_gamma   90.00
#
_symmetry.space_group_name_H-M   'P 1'
#
loop_
_entity.id
_entity.type
_entity.pdbx_description
1 polymer ?
#
loop_
_entity_poly.entity_id
_entity_poly.type
_entity_poly.pdbx_seq_one_letter_code
_entity_poly.pdbx_strand_id
1 'polypeptide(L)'
;LLSALGFSIFSVSLRWRKETPTFTTVAIAGLFCAVFSFFVLIFTDANFFTTFRNSSLSALHGLLVVSGLILYSIGSKNLPAAELTLLSLTEIIGGIFWVWLPIFGINEVPSANTIIGGFIITFAIFYYSFHTQRNRRFIGLN
;
A
#
# COMPACT_ATOMS: atom_id res chain seq x y z
N LEU A 1 -1.64 -14.82 4.24
CA LEU A 1 -3.07 -15.10 3.97
C LEU A 1 -3.98 -14.10 4.69
N LEU A 2 -3.90 -13.98 6.02
CA LEU A 2 -4.72 -13.05 6.79
C LEU A 2 -4.56 -11.57 6.37
N SER A 3 -3.33 -11.14 6.06
CA SER A 3 -3.04 -9.80 5.52
C SER A 3 -3.70 -9.55 4.16
N ALA A 4 -3.64 -10.52 3.25
CA ALA A 4 -4.27 -10.44 1.94
C ALA A 4 -5.80 -10.39 2.02
N LEU A 5 -6.41 -11.17 2.93
CA LEU A 5 -7.84 -11.11 3.21
C LEU A 5 -8.23 -9.73 3.78
N GLY A 6 -7.48 -9.22 4.76
CA GLY A 6 -7.71 -7.89 5.32
C GLY A 6 -7.62 -6.77 4.28
N PHE A 7 -6.60 -6.81 3.42
CA PHE A 7 -6.42 -5.80 2.36
C PHE A 7 -7.53 -5.86 1.30
N SER A 8 -8.00 -7.06 0.96
CA SER A 8 -9.14 -7.25 0.05
C SER A 8 -10.44 -6.68 0.64
N ILE A 9 -10.77 -7.04 1.90
CA ILE A 9 -11.96 -6.52 2.60
C ILE A 9 -11.89 -5.00 2.73
N PHE A 10 -10.72 -4.45 3.08
CA PHE A 10 -10.49 -3.01 3.17
C PHE A 10 -10.76 -2.30 1.84
N SER A 11 -10.18 -2.81 0.75
CA SER A 11 -10.32 -2.22 -0.59
C SER A 11 -11.77 -2.29 -1.09
N VAL A 12 -12.49 -3.38 -0.82
CA VAL A 12 -13.92 -3.50 -1.19
C VAL A 12 -14.80 -2.59 -0.33
N SER A 13 -14.55 -2.52 0.99
CA SER A 13 -15.34 -1.73 1.94
C SER A 13 -15.25 -0.23 1.67
N LEU A 14 -14.05 0.27 1.34
CA LEU A 14 -13.84 1.68 0.94
C LEU A 14 -14.72 2.09 -0.24
N ARG A 15 -14.99 1.17 -1.16
CA ARG A 15 -15.83 1.43 -2.33
C ARG A 15 -17.33 1.32 -2.03
N TRP A 16 -17.72 0.45 -1.09
CA TRP A 16 -19.12 0.26 -0.72
C TRP A 16 -19.73 1.51 -0.06
N ARG A 17 -18.95 2.25 0.74
CA ARG A 17 -19.38 3.53 1.35
C ARG A 17 -18.46 4.68 0.93
N LYS A 18 -18.68 5.24 -0.25
CA LYS A 18 -17.94 6.42 -0.75
C LYS A 18 -18.17 7.71 0.06
N GLU A 19 -19.28 7.77 0.79
CA GLU A 19 -19.71 8.92 1.61
C GLU A 19 -18.91 9.08 2.91
N THR A 20 -18.12 8.08 3.33
CA THR A 20 -17.40 8.20 4.60
C THR A 20 -16.22 9.19 4.50
N PRO A 21 -16.00 9.99 5.57
CA PRO A 21 -14.84 10.86 5.64
C PRO A 21 -13.57 10.01 5.74
N THR A 22 -12.73 10.08 4.70
CA THR A 22 -11.53 9.24 4.54
C THR A 22 -10.53 9.46 5.67
N PHE A 23 -10.35 10.71 6.10
CA PHE A 23 -9.46 11.09 7.19
C PHE A 23 -9.87 10.43 8.52
N THR A 24 -11.16 10.49 8.88
CA THR A 24 -11.66 9.92 10.13
C THR A 24 -11.52 8.40 10.14
N THR A 25 -11.75 7.72 9.02
CA THR A 25 -11.56 6.27 8.92
C THR A 25 -10.09 5.86 9.14
N VAL A 26 -9.15 6.58 8.52
CA VAL A 26 -7.71 6.30 8.71
C VAL A 26 -7.26 6.62 10.14
N ALA A 27 -7.77 7.70 10.74
CA ALA A 27 -7.47 8.05 12.13
C ALA A 27 -7.96 6.99 13.13
N ILE A 28 -9.19 6.50 12.96
CA ILE A 28 -9.75 5.42 13.80
C ILE A 28 -8.94 4.13 13.61
N ALA A 29 -8.58 3.77 12.36
CA ALA A 29 -7.75 2.61 12.10
C ALA A 29 -6.36 2.71 12.77
N GLY A 30 -5.75 3.89 12.74
CA GLY A 30 -4.49 4.17 13.45
C GLY A 30 -4.62 4.02 14.96
N LEU A 31 -5.73 4.48 15.55
CA LEU A 31 -6.01 4.33 16.98
C LEU A 31 -6.21 2.86 17.37
N PHE A 32 -6.96 2.09 16.58
CA PHE A 32 -7.09 0.64 16.80
C PHE A 32 -5.74 -0.07 16.70
N CYS A 33 -4.90 0.30 15.73
CA CYS A 33 -3.55 -0.23 15.59
C CYS A 33 -2.68 0.10 16.82
N ALA A 34 -2.75 1.33 17.32
CA ALA A 34 -2.02 1.75 18.52
C ALA A 34 -2.44 0.98 19.77
N VAL A 35 -3.76 0.79 19.99
CA VAL A 35 -4.29 -0.01 21.09
C VAL A 35 -3.84 -1.47 20.98
N PHE A 36 -3.96 -2.07 19.80
CA PHE A 36 -3.52 -3.45 19.58
C PHE A 36 -2.01 -3.62 19.79
N SER A 37 -1.20 -2.69 19.28
CA SER A 37 0.25 -2.68 19.46
C SER A 37 0.62 -2.56 20.94
N PHE A 38 -0.09 -1.71 21.70
CA PHE A 38 0.08 -1.60 23.15
C PHE A 38 -0.16 -2.93 23.87
N PHE A 39 -1.23 -3.67 23.53
CA PHE A 39 -1.46 -5.01 24.08
C PHE A 39 -0.33 -5.97 23.73
N VAL A 40 0.11 -6.00 22.47
CA VAL A 40 1.22 -6.88 22.03
C VAL A 40 2.51 -6.58 22.81
N LEU A 41 2.82 -5.30 23.05
CA LEU A 41 3.99 -4.88 23.83
C LEU A 41 3.94 -5.43 25.27
N ILE A 42 2.77 -5.39 25.92
CA ILE A 42 2.59 -5.96 27.27
C ILE A 42 2.81 -7.48 27.25
N PHE A 43 2.25 -8.19 26.27
CA PHE A 43 2.39 -9.65 26.19
C PHE A 43 3.81 -10.12 25.84
N THR A 44 4.62 -9.26 25.23
CA THR A 44 5.97 -9.61 24.74
C THR A 44 7.08 -9.18 25.72
N ASP A 45 6.74 -8.57 26.87
CA ASP A 45 7.70 -7.97 27.82
C ASP A 45 8.73 -7.05 27.13
N ALA A 46 8.29 -6.37 26.07
CA ALA A 46 9.16 -5.50 25.29
C ALA A 46 9.22 -4.09 25.92
N ASN A 47 10.43 -3.53 25.99
CA ASN A 47 10.62 -2.18 26.50
C ASN A 47 9.90 -1.15 25.64
N PHE A 48 9.05 -0.34 26.27
CA PHE A 48 8.32 0.74 25.62
C PHE A 48 9.24 1.86 25.11
N PHE A 49 10.34 2.10 25.84
CA PHE A 49 11.34 3.10 25.49
C PHE A 49 12.46 2.46 24.68
N THR A 50 12.40 2.67 23.37
CA THR A 50 13.50 2.37 22.46
C THR A 50 14.45 3.55 22.34
N THR A 51 15.63 3.36 21.73
CA THR A 51 16.56 4.44 21.40
C THR A 51 15.84 5.54 20.60
N PHE A 52 16.18 6.81 20.86
CA PHE A 52 15.61 7.98 20.16
C PHE A 52 15.61 7.82 18.63
N ARG A 53 16.67 7.23 18.07
CA ARG A 53 16.79 6.92 16.63
C ARG A 53 15.68 5.98 16.13
N ASN A 54 15.39 4.91 16.86
CA ASN A 54 14.37 3.93 16.47
C ASN A 54 12.96 4.52 16.59
N SER A 55 12.71 5.27 17.66
CA SER A 55 11.44 5.99 17.84
C SER A 55 11.19 6.99 16.71
N SER A 56 12.20 7.78 16.33
CA SER A 56 12.10 8.74 15.22
C SER A 56 11.87 8.05 13.86
N LEU A 57 12.57 6.95 13.58
CA LEU A 57 12.36 6.18 12.34
C LEU A 57 10.96 5.57 12.28
N SER A 58 10.45 5.03 13.38
CA SER A 58 9.08 4.50 13.47
C SER A 58 8.03 5.59 13.27
N ALA A 59 8.24 6.79 13.85
CA ALA A 59 7.35 7.93 13.65
C ALA A 59 7.34 8.42 12.19
N LEU A 60 8.51 8.49 11.55
CA LEU A 60 8.65 8.83 10.12
C LEU A 60 7.94 7.80 9.24
N HIS A 61 8.15 6.52 9.49
CA HIS A 61 7.47 5.45 8.76
C HIS A 61 5.95 5.53 8.92
N GLY A 62 5.46 5.73 10.15
CA GLY A 62 4.04 5.91 10.43
C GLY A 62 3.43 7.08 9.67
N LEU A 63 4.13 8.21 9.60
CA LEU A 63 3.67 9.39 8.84
C LEU A 63 3.58 9.11 7.34
N LEU A 64 4.59 8.44 6.77
CA LEU A 64 4.58 8.06 5.35
C LEU A 64 3.42 7.09 5.05
N VAL A 65 3.21 6.06 5.88
CA VAL A 65 2.12 5.09 5.71
C VAL A 65 0.75 5.77 5.80
N VAL A 66 0.53 6.63 6.80
CA VAL A 66 -0.76 7.35 6.94
C VAL A 66 -1.01 8.26 5.74
N SER A 67 0.00 8.97 5.25
CA SER A 67 -0.12 9.80 4.05
C SER A 67 -0.48 8.97 2.82
N GLY A 68 0.15 7.80 2.64
CA GLY A 68 -0.14 6.86 1.56
C GLY A 68 -1.56 6.30 1.63
N LEU A 69 -2.04 5.92 2.82
CA LEU A 69 -3.41 5.43 3.01
C LEU A 69 -4.48 6.50 2.75
N ILE A 70 -4.22 7.77 3.11
CA ILE A 70 -5.12 8.88 2.80
C ILE A 70 -5.19 9.07 1.27
N LEU A 71 -4.05 9.09 0.58
CA LEU A 71 -3.99 9.19 -0.88
C LEU A 71 -4.68 7.99 -1.56
N TYR A 72 -4.44 6.77 -1.08
CA TYR A 72 -5.10 5.55 -1.55
C TYR A 72 -6.61 5.63 -1.37
N SER A 73 -7.07 6.08 -0.19
CA SER A 73 -8.49 6.23 0.11
C SER A 73 -9.18 7.28 -0.80
N ILE A 74 -8.52 8.41 -1.06
CA ILE A 74 -9.01 9.43 -2.01
C ILE A 74 -9.05 8.85 -3.44
N GLY A 75 -7.98 8.20 -3.90
CA GLY A 75 -7.91 7.58 -5.22
C GLY A 75 -8.94 6.47 -5.42
N SER A 76 -9.27 5.73 -4.35
CA SER A 76 -10.21 4.61 -4.41
C SER A 76 -11.65 4.99 -4.79
N LYS A 77 -12.05 6.25 -4.56
CA LYS A 77 -13.39 6.73 -4.93
C LYS A 77 -13.58 6.86 -6.45
N ASN A 78 -12.48 7.11 -7.18
CA ASN A 78 -12.48 7.47 -8.60
C ASN A 78 -12.04 6.33 -9.52
N LEU A 79 -11.35 5.31 -8.99
CA LEU A 79 -10.81 4.20 -9.77
C LEU A 79 -11.64 2.91 -9.57
N PRO A 80 -11.90 2.11 -10.62
CA PRO A 80 -12.47 0.77 -10.46
C PRO A 80 -11.55 -0.14 -9.65
N ALA A 81 -12.13 -1.13 -8.94
CA ALA A 81 -11.41 -1.98 -7.99
C ALA A 81 -10.15 -2.66 -8.56
N ALA A 82 -10.18 -3.05 -9.84
CA ALA A 82 -9.04 -3.66 -10.51
C ALA A 82 -7.86 -2.69 -10.71
N GLU A 83 -8.12 -1.38 -10.89
CA GLU A 83 -7.06 -0.36 -11.02
C GLU A 83 -6.37 -0.10 -9.66
N LEU A 84 -7.11 -0.21 -8.55
CA LEU A 84 -6.53 -0.09 -7.19
C LEU A 84 -5.63 -1.26 -6.83
N THR A 85 -6.02 -2.49 -7.20
CA THR A 85 -5.16 -3.66 -6.97
C THR A 85 -3.91 -3.61 -7.84
N LEU A 86 -3.99 -3.06 -9.05
CA LEU A 86 -2.82 -2.81 -9.90
C LEU A 86 -1.91 -1.72 -9.33
N LEU A 87 -2.47 -0.69 -8.71
CA LEU A 87 -1.69 0.33 -7.99
C LEU A 87 -0.85 -0.31 -6.87
N SER A 88 -1.45 -1.23 -6.10
CA SER A 88 -0.74 -1.98 -5.06
C SER A 88 0.36 -2.90 -5.64
N LEU A 89 0.14 -3.52 -6.81
CA LEU A 89 1.20 -4.27 -7.50
C LEU A 89 2.34 -3.36 -7.99
N THR A 90 2.02 -2.12 -8.35
CA THR A 90 3.02 -1.12 -8.76
C THR A 90 3.90 -0.68 -7.58
N GLU A 91 3.33 -0.61 -6.37
CA GLU A 91 4.09 -0.36 -5.14
C GLU A 91 5.22 -1.38 -4.93
N ILE A 92 4.96 -2.67 -5.22
CA ILE A 92 5.95 -3.74 -5.10
C ILE A 92 7.14 -3.47 -6.03
N ILE A 93 6.88 -3.06 -7.27
CA ILE A 93 7.92 -2.69 -8.24
C ILE A 93 8.70 -1.48 -7.73
N GLY A 94 8.00 -0.44 -7.25
CA GLY A 94 8.61 0.75 -6.66
C GLY A 94 9.52 0.44 -5.47
N GLY A 95 9.13 -0.50 -4.61
CA GLY A 95 9.95 -0.97 -3.49
C GLY A 95 11.27 -1.61 -3.95
N ILE A 96 11.23 -2.45 -4.98
CA ILE A 96 12.45 -3.07 -5.55
C ILE A 96 13.39 -1.99 -6.08
N PHE A 97 12.87 -1.00 -6.81
CA PHE A 97 13.68 0.13 -7.29
C PHE A 97 14.24 0.97 -6.14
N TRP A 98 13.45 1.22 -5.09
CA TRP A 98 13.85 2.05 -3.96
C TRP A 98 15.01 1.46 -3.17
N VAL A 99 15.02 0.15 -2.96
CA VAL A 99 16.08 -0.56 -2.22
C VAL A 99 17.33 -0.77 -3.07
N TRP A 100 17.16 -0.95 -4.38
CA TRP A 100 18.28 -1.08 -5.32
C TRP A 100 19.04 0.24 -5.53
N LEU A 101 18.35 1.39 -5.51
CA LEU A 101 18.99 2.68 -5.77
C LEU A 101 20.08 2.99 -4.73
N PRO A 102 21.32 3.29 -5.16
CA PRO A 102 22.46 3.52 -4.25
C PRO A 102 22.33 4.80 -3.42
N ILE A 103 21.34 5.65 -3.73
CA ILE A 103 21.06 6.93 -3.07
C ILE A 103 20.74 6.73 -1.58
N PHE A 104 20.11 5.61 -1.21
CA PHE A 104 19.73 5.29 0.19
C PHE A 104 20.77 4.43 0.92
N GLY A 105 21.86 4.01 0.25
CA GLY A 105 22.95 3.26 0.86
C GLY A 105 22.65 1.80 1.23
N ILE A 106 21.46 1.27 0.87
CA ILE A 106 21.11 -0.14 1.08
C ILE A 106 21.73 -1.03 -0.03
N ASN A 107 21.74 -0.52 -1.27
CA ASN A 107 22.40 -1.10 -2.46
C ASN A 107 22.18 -2.62 -2.60
N GLU A 108 20.93 -3.06 -2.39
CA GLU A 108 20.59 -4.47 -2.48
C GLU A 108 20.43 -4.85 -3.95
N VAL A 109 21.33 -5.67 -4.46
CA VAL A 109 21.29 -6.13 -5.86
C VAL A 109 20.16 -7.15 -5.99
N PRO A 110 19.11 -6.87 -6.79
CA PRO A 110 17.99 -7.77 -6.93
C PRO A 110 18.44 -9.08 -7.59
N SER A 111 17.98 -10.20 -7.03
CA SER A 111 18.22 -11.53 -7.61
C SER A 111 17.59 -11.66 -8.99
N ALA A 112 18.08 -12.59 -9.82
CA ALA A 112 17.47 -12.88 -11.13
C ALA A 112 15.96 -13.20 -11.02
N ASN A 113 15.54 -13.90 -9.96
CA ASN A 113 14.14 -14.22 -9.72
C ASN A 113 13.29 -12.97 -9.45
N THR A 114 13.82 -12.00 -8.70
CA THR A 114 13.16 -10.71 -8.43
C THR A 114 12.96 -9.91 -9.72
N ILE A 115 13.96 -9.92 -10.60
CA ILE A 115 13.89 -9.23 -11.90
C ILE A 115 12.83 -9.88 -12.80
N ILE A 116 12.82 -11.22 -12.89
CA ILE A 116 11.82 -11.96 -13.67
C ILE A 116 10.40 -11.69 -13.15
N GLY A 117 10.20 -11.76 -11.83
CA GLY A 117 8.91 -11.47 -11.21
C GLY A 117 8.46 -10.03 -11.47
N GLY A 118 9.36 -9.05 -11.30
CA GLY A 118 9.09 -7.64 -11.59
C GLY A 118 8.72 -7.39 -13.05
N PHE A 119 9.38 -8.08 -13.98
CA PHE A 119 9.08 -7.99 -15.41
C PHE A 119 7.68 -8.54 -15.73
N ILE A 120 7.30 -9.69 -15.15
CA ILE A 120 5.97 -10.28 -15.34
C ILE A 120 4.88 -9.33 -14.83
N ILE A 121 5.05 -8.75 -13.64
CA ILE A 121 4.08 -7.81 -13.05
C ILE A 121 3.96 -6.56 -13.92
N THR A 122 5.09 -5.99 -14.34
CA THR A 122 5.12 -4.79 -15.21
C THR A 122 4.41 -5.06 -16.53
N PHE A 123 4.66 -6.21 -17.15
CA PHE A 123 4.02 -6.62 -18.39
C PHE A 123 2.50 -6.78 -18.21
N ALA A 124 2.06 -7.41 -17.11
CA ALA A 124 0.64 -7.58 -16.79
C ALA A 124 -0.08 -6.23 -16.60
N ILE A 125 0.54 -5.28 -15.89
CA ILE A 125 0.00 -3.93 -15.71
C ILE A 125 -0.09 -3.21 -17.06
N PHE A 126 0.95 -3.30 -17.88
CA PHE A 126 0.99 -2.64 -19.19
C PHE A 126 -0.11 -3.19 -20.13
N TYR A 127 -0.25 -4.52 -20.17
CA TYR A 127 -1.29 -5.18 -20.96
C TYR A 127 -2.70 -4.80 -20.48
N TYR A 128 -2.94 -4.81 -19.16
CA TYR A 128 -4.23 -4.42 -18.60
C TYR A 128 -4.57 -2.95 -18.91
N SER A 129 -3.59 -2.05 -18.75
CA SER A 129 -3.76 -0.62 -19.02
C SER A 129 -4.13 -0.36 -20.48
N PHE A 130 -3.42 -1.03 -21.41
CA PHE A 130 -3.69 -0.94 -22.85
C PHE A 130 -5.08 -1.47 -23.22
N HIS A 131 -5.47 -2.63 -22.67
CA HIS A 131 -6.77 -3.23 -22.96
C HIS A 131 -7.94 -2.41 -22.36
N THR A 132 -7.75 -1.86 -21.16
CA THR A 132 -8.77 -1.03 -20.49
C THR A 132 -8.99 0.30 -21.24
N GLN A 133 -7.94 0.95 -21.73
CA GLN A 133 -8.09 2.14 -22.58
C GLN A 133 -8.88 1.85 -23.86
N ARG A 134 -8.67 0.69 -24.47
CA ARG A 134 -9.41 0.26 -25.66
C ARG A 134 -10.89 0.04 -25.36
N ASN A 135 -11.25 -0.58 -24.23
CA ASN A 135 -12.66 -0.78 -23.84
C ASN A 135 -13.37 0.51 -23.42
N ARG A 136 -12.69 1.47 -22.77
CA ARG A 136 -13.30 2.78 -22.43
C ARG A 136 -13.66 3.60 -23.69
N ARG A 137 -12.92 3.45 -24.80
CA ARG A 137 -13.27 4.08 -26.09
C ARG A 137 -14.55 3.52 -26.72
N PHE A 138 -14.91 2.26 -26.46
CA PHE A 138 -16.14 1.67 -26.99
C PHE A 138 -17.40 2.08 -26.21
N ILE A 139 -17.27 2.39 -24.91
CA ILE A 139 -18.42 2.77 -24.07
C ILE A 139 -18.75 4.27 -24.20
N GLY A 140 -17.78 5.13 -24.55
CA GLY A 140 -18.01 6.56 -24.79
C GLY A 140 -18.59 6.92 -26.17
N LEU A 141 -18.88 5.92 -27.01
CA LEU A 141 -19.44 6.09 -28.36
C LEU A 141 -20.85 5.48 -28.50
N ASN A 142 -21.49 5.08 -27.39
CA ASN A 142 -22.86 4.57 -27.35
C ASN A 142 -23.63 5.23 -26.20
#